data_AF-A0A6B3M766-F1
#
_entry.id   AF-A0A6B3M766-F1
#
_cell.length_a   1.000
_cell.length_b   1.000
_cell.length_c   1.000
_cell.angle_alpha   90.00
_cell.angle_beta   90.00
_cell.angle_gamma   90.00
#
_symmetry.space_group_name_H-M   'P 1'
#
loop_
_entity.id
_entity.type
_entity.pdbx_description
1 polymer ?
#
loop_
_entity_poly.entity_id
_entity_poly.type
_entity_poly.pdbx_seq_one_letter_code
_entity_poly.pdbx_strand_id
1 'polypeptide(L)'
;MLVGTAQAAELLGISTTRVRQLLKQGRIQGAYKIGRFWVIPLFDGMPVITKGSRGPKARWCRRLPALTFIHVNQHAIRQNKKQGHHAATKNLLKPTQACSKLVV
;
A
#
# COMPACT_ATOMS: atom_id res chain seq x y z
N MET A 1 -1.78 -3.61 21.61
CA MET A 1 -2.57 -2.41 21.23
C MET A 1 -3.95 -2.86 20.74
N LEU A 2 -5.01 -2.14 21.08
CA LEU A 2 -6.39 -2.45 20.66
C LEU A 2 -6.87 -1.38 19.68
N VAL A 3 -7.54 -1.79 18.61
CA VAL A 3 -8.03 -0.88 17.57
C VAL A 3 -9.49 -1.12 17.24
N GLY A 4 -10.14 -0.09 16.74
CA GLY A 4 -11.49 -0.18 16.19
C GLY A 4 -11.49 -0.66 14.73
N THR A 5 -12.70 -0.87 14.18
CA THR A 5 -12.87 -1.35 12.80
C THR A 5 -12.31 -0.42 11.73
N ALA A 6 -12.35 0.90 11.93
CA ALA A 6 -11.82 1.89 10.98
C ALA A 6 -10.29 1.81 10.87
N GLN A 7 -9.59 1.81 12.01
CA GLN A 7 -8.14 1.65 12.06
C GLN A 7 -7.70 0.28 11.52
N ALA A 8 -8.39 -0.80 11.88
CA ALA A 8 -8.09 -2.13 11.35
C ALA A 8 -8.24 -2.19 9.81
N ALA A 9 -9.23 -1.50 9.25
CA ALA A 9 -9.44 -1.43 7.81
C ALA A 9 -8.28 -0.72 7.10
N GLU A 10 -7.76 0.35 7.68
CA GLU A 10 -6.60 1.08 7.15
C GLU A 10 -5.33 0.22 7.17
N LEU A 11 -5.06 -0.48 8.29
CA LEU A 11 -3.91 -1.37 8.43
C LEU A 11 -3.94 -2.51 7.39
N LEU A 12 -5.11 -3.11 7.20
CA LEU A 12 -5.32 -4.23 6.27
C LEU A 12 -5.43 -3.78 4.80
N GLY A 13 -5.67 -2.50 4.54
CA GLY A 13 -5.91 -1.96 3.19
C GLY A 13 -7.22 -2.46 2.56
N ILE A 14 -8.27 -2.68 3.36
CA ILE A 14 -9.58 -3.18 2.90
C ILE A 14 -10.72 -2.29 3.41
N SER A 15 -11.93 -2.45 2.86
CA SER A 15 -13.09 -1.67 3.30
C SER A 15 -13.52 -2.05 4.73
N THR A 16 -14.06 -1.07 5.47
CA THR A 16 -14.62 -1.30 6.82
C THR A 16 -15.76 -2.33 6.79
N THR A 17 -16.56 -2.34 5.73
CA THR A 17 -17.61 -3.34 5.50
C THR A 17 -17.04 -4.75 5.43
N ARG A 18 -15.89 -4.94 4.76
CA ARG A 18 -15.22 -6.23 4.68
C ARG A 18 -14.66 -6.66 6.04
N VAL A 19 -14.08 -5.74 6.81
CA VAL A 19 -13.66 -6.02 8.20
C VAL A 19 -14.84 -6.51 9.04
N ARG A 20 -16.00 -5.85 8.96
CA ARG A 20 -17.21 -6.29 9.66
C ARG A 20 -17.67 -7.69 9.24
N GLN A 21 -17.56 -8.04 7.96
CA GLN A 21 -17.85 -9.40 7.49
C GLN A 21 -16.90 -10.42 8.11
N LEU A 22 -15.59 -10.11 8.17
CA LEU A 22 -14.60 -11.00 8.78
C LEU A 22 -14.82 -11.19 10.28
N LEU A 23 -15.23 -10.13 10.98
CA LEU A 23 -15.63 -10.18 12.39
C LEU A 23 -16.86 -11.07 12.59
N LYS A 24 -17.91 -10.89 11.76
CA LYS A 24 -19.10 -11.77 11.79
C LYS A 24 -18.76 -13.23 11.50
N GLN A 25 -17.76 -13.48 10.67
CA GLN A 25 -17.27 -14.83 10.36
C GLN A 25 -16.33 -15.40 11.43
N GLY A 26 -15.99 -14.63 12.49
CA GLY A 26 -15.06 -15.07 13.53
C GLY A 26 -13.62 -15.26 13.04
N ARG A 27 -13.25 -14.60 11.94
CA ARG A 27 -11.94 -14.83 11.30
C ARG A 27 -10.81 -13.94 11.83
N ILE A 28 -11.12 -12.85 12.52
CA ILE A 28 -10.11 -11.99 13.16
C ILE A 28 -9.88 -12.53 14.58
N GLN A 29 -8.65 -12.94 14.85
CA GLN A 29 -8.32 -13.59 16.11
C GLN A 29 -8.41 -12.61 17.29
N GLY A 30 -9.02 -13.07 18.39
CA GLY A 30 -9.14 -12.31 19.63
C GLY A 30 -10.03 -11.06 19.55
N ALA A 31 -10.75 -10.85 18.44
CA ALA A 31 -11.68 -9.73 18.35
C ALA A 31 -12.95 -10.00 19.17
N TYR A 32 -13.40 -8.98 19.89
CA TYR A 32 -14.57 -9.06 20.75
C TYR A 32 -15.40 -7.77 20.66
N LYS A 33 -16.61 -7.80 21.21
CA LYS A 33 -17.57 -6.71 21.10
C LYS A 33 -17.74 -6.02 22.44
N ILE A 34 -17.66 -4.70 22.47
CA ILE A 34 -18.01 -3.85 23.61
C ILE A 34 -19.19 -2.97 23.19
N GLY A 35 -20.38 -3.30 23.69
CA GLY A 35 -21.62 -2.66 23.29
C GLY A 35 -21.85 -2.73 21.76
N ARG A 36 -21.76 -1.57 21.10
CA ARG A 36 -21.95 -1.45 19.64
C ARG A 36 -20.66 -1.57 18.84
N PHE A 37 -19.50 -1.50 19.50
CA PHE A 37 -18.20 -1.42 18.84
C PHE A 37 -17.48 -2.77 18.87
N TRP A 38 -16.68 -3.01 17.85
CA TRP A 38 -15.73 -4.12 17.82
C TRP A 38 -14.36 -3.63 18.25
N VAL A 39 -13.75 -4.41 19.14
CA VAL A 39 -12.38 -4.24 19.60
C VAL A 39 -11.55 -5.33 18.98
N ILE A 40 -10.47 -4.94 18.31
CA ILE A 40 -9.59 -5.82 17.56
C ILE A 40 -8.19 -5.73 18.16
N PRO A 41 -7.63 -6.83 18.68
CA PRO A 41 -6.24 -6.84 19.13
C PRO A 41 -5.28 -6.84 17.93
N LEU A 42 -4.18 -6.11 18.09
CA LEU A 42 -3.06 -6.13 17.17
C LEU A 42 -1.94 -7.00 17.73
N PHE A 43 -1.38 -7.85 16.87
CA PHE A 43 -0.18 -8.63 17.10
C PHE A 43 0.90 -8.10 16.14
N ASP A 44 2.05 -7.69 16.65
CA ASP A 44 3.12 -7.05 15.86
C ASP A 44 2.63 -5.87 14.98
N GLY A 45 1.67 -5.11 15.49
CA GLY A 45 1.10 -3.95 14.79
C GLY A 45 0.06 -4.28 13.72
N MET A 46 -0.31 -5.56 13.52
CA MET A 46 -1.29 -5.99 12.51
C MET A 46 -2.39 -6.88 13.10
N PRO A 47 -3.64 -6.79 12.60
CA PRO A 47 -4.68 -7.76 12.94
C PRO A 47 -4.40 -9.12 12.31
N VAL A 48 -4.49 -10.20 13.10
CA VAL A 48 -4.31 -11.57 12.59
C VAL A 48 -5.63 -12.12 12.08
N ILE A 49 -5.65 -12.54 10.81
CA ILE A 49 -6.85 -13.07 10.14
C ILE A 49 -6.63 -14.52 9.71
N THR A 50 -7.50 -15.40 10.17
CA THR A 50 -7.52 -16.80 9.75
C THR A 50 -7.90 -16.92 8.27
N LYS A 51 -7.14 -17.72 7.51
CA LYS A 51 -7.39 -17.99 6.09
C LYS A 51 -8.77 -18.63 5.87
N GLY A 52 -9.41 -18.27 4.76
CA GLY A 52 -10.60 -18.97 4.30
C GLY A 52 -10.22 -20.30 3.67
N SER A 53 -11.12 -21.27 3.66
CA SER A 53 -10.89 -22.60 3.08
C SER A 53 -10.98 -22.62 1.55
N ARG A 54 -11.84 -21.78 0.97
CA ARG A 54 -12.13 -21.75 -0.47
C ARG A 54 -11.63 -20.48 -1.14
N GLY A 55 -11.29 -20.60 -2.42
CA GLY A 55 -10.96 -19.48 -3.30
C GLY A 55 -9.52 -18.99 -3.16
N PRO A 56 -9.18 -17.89 -3.88
CA PRO A 56 -7.84 -17.32 -3.87
C PRO A 56 -7.46 -16.81 -2.49
N LYS A 57 -6.16 -16.94 -2.16
CA LYS A 57 -5.61 -16.43 -0.91
C LYS A 57 -5.76 -14.91 -0.85
N ALA A 58 -6.25 -14.43 0.29
CA ALA A 58 -6.33 -13.00 0.55
C ALA A 58 -4.94 -12.36 0.50
N ARG A 59 -4.84 -11.21 -0.17
CA ARG A 59 -3.63 -10.36 -0.24
C ARG A 59 -3.80 -9.10 0.61
N TRP A 60 -4.45 -9.23 1.77
CA TRP A 60 -4.75 -8.10 2.64
C TRP A 60 -3.49 -7.67 3.38
N CYS A 61 -2.85 -6.67 2.83
CA CYS A 61 -1.81 -5.87 3.45
C CYS A 61 -1.70 -4.61 2.61
N ARG A 62 -1.43 -3.47 3.25
CA ARG A 62 -1.18 -2.24 2.52
C ARG A 62 0.09 -2.47 1.69
N ARG A 63 -0.05 -2.66 0.38
CA ARG A 63 1.10 -2.72 -0.52
C ARG A 63 1.79 -1.37 -0.42
N LEU A 64 3.04 -1.36 0.04
CA LEU A 64 3.90 -0.22 -0.16
C LEU A 64 3.92 0.06 -1.67
N PRO A 65 3.73 1.33 -2.10
CA PRO A 65 3.88 1.65 -3.51
C PRO A 65 5.25 1.17 -3.97
N ALA A 66 5.33 0.66 -5.19
CA ALA A 66 6.60 0.26 -5.77
C ALA A 66 7.56 1.45 -5.68
N LEU A 67 8.77 1.22 -5.15
CA LEU A 67 9.78 2.27 -5.06
C LEU A 67 10.02 2.83 -6.46
N THR A 68 9.67 4.10 -6.66
CA THR A 68 9.94 4.81 -7.91
C THR A 68 11.40 5.26 -7.90
N PHE A 69 12.27 4.47 -8.53
CA PHE A 69 13.65 4.88 -8.75
C PHE A 69 13.70 5.89 -9.89
N ILE A 70 13.86 7.18 -9.56
CA ILE A 70 14.13 8.22 -10.56
C ILE A 70 15.57 8.01 -11.03
N HIS A 71 15.74 7.52 -12.25
CA HIS A 71 17.05 7.46 -12.90
C HIS A 71 17.40 8.85 -13.40
N VAL A 72 18.35 9.49 -12.71
CA VAL A 72 18.84 10.80 -13.11
C VAL A 72 20.08 10.63 -13.98
N ASN A 73 20.16 11.36 -15.10
CA ASN A 73 21.35 11.37 -15.95
C ASN A 73 22.50 12.12 -15.24
N GLN A 74 23.30 11.37 -14.48
CA GLN A 74 24.40 11.91 -13.69
C GLN A 74 25.48 12.59 -14.55
N HIS A 75 25.72 12.08 -15.76
CA HIS A 75 26.68 12.69 -16.69
C HIS A 75 26.22 14.07 -17.14
N ALA A 76 24.95 14.21 -17.50
CA ALA A 76 24.37 15.50 -17.87
C ALA A 76 24.42 16.51 -16.69
N ILE A 77 24.14 16.06 -15.46
CA ILE A 77 24.24 16.91 -14.27
C ILE A 77 25.67 17.41 -14.05
N ARG A 78 26.66 16.52 -14.19
CA ARG A 78 28.08 16.88 -14.02
C ARG A 78 28.53 17.90 -15.07
N GLN A 79 28.11 17.74 -16.32
CA GLN A 79 28.45 18.69 -17.39
C GLN A 79 27.78 20.05 -17.18
N ASN A 80 26.49 20.09 -16.80
CA ASN A 80 25.78 21.33 -16.49
C ASN A 80 26.46 22.10 -15.33
N LYS A 81 26.93 21.38 -14.30
CA LYS A 81 27.67 21.98 -13.19
C LYS A 81 29.01 22.58 -13.64
N LYS A 82 29.72 21.90 -14.55
CA LYS A 82 31.01 22.38 -15.11
C LYS A 82 30.83 23.63 -15.98
N GLN A 83 29.71 23.74 -16.68
CA GLN A 83 29.39 24.86 -17.57
C GLN A 83 28.82 26.09 -16.83
N GLY A 84 28.71 26.05 -15.50
CA GLY A 84 28.21 27.19 -14.70
C GLY A 84 26.71 27.48 -14.89
N HIS A 85 25.98 26.58 -15.57
CA HIS A 85 24.54 26.70 -15.74
C HIS A 85 23.85 26.29 -14.43
N HIS A 86 23.75 27.24 -13.49
CA HIS A 86 22.94 27.12 -12.26
C HIS A 86 21.42 27.19 -12.52
N ALA A 87 20.99 27.01 -13.78
CA ALA A 87 19.59 27.09 -14.16
C ALA A 87 18.81 25.94 -13.49
N ALA A 88 17.89 26.34 -12.61
CA ALA A 88 17.06 25.46 -11.80
C ALA A 88 16.49 24.30 -12.62
N THR A 89 16.80 23.08 -12.22
CA THR A 89 16.23 21.85 -12.76
C THR A 89 14.73 21.78 -12.45
N LYS A 90 13.90 22.38 -13.31
CA LYS A 90 12.47 22.12 -13.41
C LYS A 90 12.18 21.41 -14.73
N ASN A 91 12.76 20.23 -14.95
CA ASN A 91 12.28 19.32 -15.98
C ASN A 91 11.89 18.00 -15.30
N LEU A 92 10.67 18.00 -14.77
CA LEU A 92 9.92 16.78 -14.48
C LEU A 92 9.70 16.06 -15.81
N LEU A 93 10.55 15.08 -16.11
CA LEU A 93 10.30 14.13 -17.20
C LEU A 93 9.02 13.37 -16.86
N LYS A 94 7.97 13.63 -17.65
CA LYS A 94 6.71 12.89 -17.58
C LYS A 94 7.01 11.41 -17.86
N PRO A 95 6.38 10.45 -17.17
CA PRO A 95 6.55 9.04 -17.44
C PRO A 95 6.08 8.73 -18.86
N THR A 96 7.00 8.39 -19.75
CA THR A 96 6.71 7.90 -21.09
C THR A 96 6.07 6.51 -20.97
N GLN A 97 4.77 6.42 -21.27
CA GLN A 97 4.11 5.14 -21.48
C GLN A 97 4.64 4.54 -22.78
N ALA A 98 5.34 3.41 -22.68
CA ALA A 98 5.74 2.62 -23.83
C ALA A 98 4.48 1.92 -24.41
N CYS A 99 3.94 2.46 -25.50
CA CYS A 99 3.01 1.72 -26.36
C CYS A 99 3.81 0.79 -27.27
N SER A 100 3.80 -0.50 -26.96
CA SER A 100 4.26 -1.56 -27.85
C SER A 100 3.44 -1.55 -29.14
N LYS A 101 4.03 -1.12 -30.26
CA LYS A 101 3.55 -1.47 -31.60
C LYS A 101 4.19 -2.80 -31.99
N LEU A 102 3.42 -3.87 -31.90
CA LEU A 102 3.66 -5.12 -32.64
C LEU A 102 3.08 -4.91 -34.03
N VAL A 103 3.95 -4.82 -35.03
CA VAL A 103 3.60 -4.94 -36.45
C VAL A 103 3.92 -6.38 -36.83
N VAL A 104 2.94 -7.08 -37.40
CA VAL A 104 3.16 -8.19 -38.34
C VAL A 104 2.86 -7.61 -39.72
#